data_AF-A0A2W5KEY6-F1
#
_entry.id   AF-A0A2W5KEY6-F1
#
_cell.length_a   1.000
_cell.length_b   1.000
_cell.length_c   1.000
_cell.angle_alpha   90.00
_cell.angle_beta   90.00
_cell.angle_gamma   90.00
#
_symmetry.space_group_name_H-M   'P 1'
#
loop_
_entity.id
_entity.type
_entity.pdbx_description
1 polymer ?
#
loop_
_entity_poly.entity_id
_entity_poly.type
_entity_poly.pdbx_seq_one_letter_code
_entity_poly.pdbx_strand_id
1 'polypeptide(L)'
;MLVYLHNFVPSEFIEKHPQIHLDLIVDDRPVDTVAAGFDAGVCYGTSVPQDMVAVALTKGLRWVVAGSPAYLNRHGRERPEDLCRHCHVLP
;
A
#
# COMPACT_ATOMS: atom_id res chain seq x y z
N MET A 1 -4.45 -0.27 6.96
CA MET A 1 -4.08 0.84 6.05
C MET A 1 -4.74 0.57 4.71
N LEU A 2 -5.88 1.21 4.42
CA LEU A 2 -6.64 0.91 3.21
C LEU A 2 -6.00 1.62 2.02
N VAL A 3 -5.23 0.90 1.22
CA VAL A 3 -4.89 1.34 -0.12
C VAL A 3 -6.04 0.92 -1.04
N TYR A 4 -6.80 1.91 -1.51
CA TYR A 4 -7.80 1.72 -2.55
C TYR A 4 -7.10 1.32 -3.86
N LEU A 5 -6.98 0.01 -4.12
CA LEU A 5 -6.47 -0.57 -5.38
C LEU A 5 -7.53 -0.63 -6.48
N HIS A 6 -8.57 0.20 -6.42
CA HIS A 6 -9.75 0.11 -7.29
C HIS A 6 -9.42 0.26 -8.80
N ASN A 7 -8.21 0.68 -9.16
CA ASN A 7 -7.78 0.89 -10.55
C ASN A 7 -6.49 0.13 -10.93
N PHE A 8 -6.01 -0.85 -10.14
CA PHE A 8 -4.71 -1.47 -10.43
C PHE A 8 -4.71 -2.45 -11.62
N VAL A 9 -5.89 -2.89 -12.06
CA VAL A 9 -6.02 -3.49 -13.40
C VAL A 9 -6.70 -2.45 -14.29
N PRO A 10 -5.95 -1.63 -15.03
CA PRO A 10 -6.56 -0.87 -16.10
C PRO A 10 -7.20 -1.88 -17.04
N SER A 11 -8.50 -1.76 -17.29
CA SER A 11 -9.17 -2.52 -18.36
C SER A 11 -8.36 -2.47 -19.66
N GLU A 12 -7.67 -1.35 -19.90
CA GLU A 12 -6.72 -1.11 -20.97
C GLU A 12 -5.60 -2.17 -21.08
N PHE A 13 -5.08 -2.73 -19.99
CA PHE A 13 -4.03 -3.76 -20.05
C PHE A 13 -4.58 -5.08 -20.59
N ILE A 14 -5.74 -5.51 -20.11
CA ILE A 14 -6.41 -6.73 -20.59
C ILE A 14 -6.87 -6.54 -22.04
N GLU A 15 -7.37 -5.37 -22.39
CA GLU A 15 -7.74 -5.02 -23.77
C GLU A 15 -6.53 -5.07 -24.72
N LYS A 16 -5.36 -4.59 -24.28
CA LYS A 16 -4.12 -4.65 -25.06
C LYS A 16 -3.50 -6.05 -25.13
N HIS A 17 -3.77 -6.90 -24.14
CA HIS A 17 -3.17 -8.24 -24.00
C HIS A 17 -4.21 -9.32 -23.68
N PRO A 18 -5.15 -9.61 -24.60
CA PRO A 18 -6.27 -10.52 -24.35
C PRO A 18 -5.88 -11.98 -24.06
N GLN A 19 -4.66 -12.37 -24.42
CA GLN A 19 -4.09 -13.69 -24.14
C GLN A 19 -3.50 -13.83 -22.73
N ILE A 20 -3.36 -12.74 -21.96
CA ILE A 20 -2.85 -12.79 -20.60
C ILE A 20 -4.01 -13.00 -19.63
N HIS A 21 -3.89 -14.01 -18.77
CA HIS A 21 -4.76 -14.19 -17.63
C HIS A 21 -4.08 -13.61 -16.38
N LEU A 22 -4.82 -12.81 -15.60
CA LEU A 22 -4.32 -12.21 -14.37
C LEU A 22 -4.98 -12.89 -13.17
N ASP A 23 -4.16 -13.46 -12.29
CA ASP A 23 -4.56 -13.88 -10.95
C ASP A 23 -3.96 -12.88 -9.93
N LEU A 24 -4.80 -12.38 -9.02
CA LEU A 24 -4.44 -11.26 -8.15
C LEU A 24 -4.82 -11.57 -6.71
N ILE A 25 -3.81 -11.44 -5.84
CA ILE A 25 -3.96 -11.55 -4.40
C ILE A 25 -3.51 -10.23 -3.77
N VAL A 26 -4.30 -9.73 -2.83
CA VAL A 26 -3.97 -8.54 -2.02
C VAL A 26 -3.83 -9.00 -0.58
N ASP A 27 -2.63 -8.82 -0.03
CA ASP A 27 -2.29 -9.15 1.35
C ASP A 27 -1.42 -8.03 1.94
N ASP A 28 -1.66 -7.68 3.20
CA ASP A 28 -0.89 -6.66 3.93
C ASP A 28 0.41 -7.24 4.53
N ARG A 29 0.60 -8.56 4.45
CA ARG A 29 1.79 -9.24 4.97
C ARG A 29 2.96 -9.15 3.99
N PRO A 30 4.21 -9.07 4.47
CA PRO A 30 5.37 -9.34 3.63
C PRO A 30 5.31 -10.82 3.20
N VAL A 31 5.02 -11.06 1.93
CA VAL A 31 5.02 -12.40 1.33
C VAL A 31 6.29 -12.55 0.51
N ASP A 32 6.97 -13.69 0.68
CA ASP A 32 7.97 -14.12 -0.29
C ASP A 32 7.24 -14.50 -1.58
N THR A 33 7.23 -13.56 -2.53
CA THR A 33 6.52 -13.70 -3.80
C THR A 33 7.04 -14.85 -4.63
N VAL A 34 8.34 -15.17 -4.53
CA VAL A 34 8.96 -16.26 -5.27
C VAL A 34 8.51 -17.59 -4.67
N ALA A 35 8.64 -17.76 -3.35
CA ALA A 35 8.25 -19.01 -2.69
C ALA A 35 6.73 -19.30 -2.81
N ALA A 36 5.90 -18.26 -2.89
CA ALA A 36 4.46 -18.38 -3.08
C ALA A 36 4.04 -18.61 -4.55
N GLY A 37 4.99 -18.65 -5.50
CA GLY A 37 4.72 -18.94 -6.90
C GLY A 37 4.17 -17.76 -7.70
N PHE A 38 4.35 -16.52 -7.22
CA PHE A 38 3.97 -15.33 -7.98
C PHE A 38 5.09 -14.90 -8.93
N ASP A 39 4.72 -14.49 -10.14
CA ASP A 39 5.66 -13.96 -11.13
C ASP A 39 6.14 -12.54 -10.80
N ALA A 40 5.30 -11.75 -10.12
CA ALA A 40 5.58 -10.36 -9.77
C ALA A 40 4.83 -9.94 -8.50
N GLY A 41 5.35 -8.91 -7.82
CA GLY A 41 4.72 -8.30 -6.66
C GLY A 41 4.82 -6.78 -6.71
N VAL A 42 3.79 -6.12 -6.16
CA VAL A 42 3.78 -4.67 -5.95
C VAL A 42 3.80 -4.44 -4.45
N CYS A 43 4.91 -3.92 -3.94
CA CYS A 43 5.10 -3.69 -2.52
C CYS A 43 5.52 -2.25 -2.23
N TYR A 44 5.23 -1.80 -1.02
CA TYR A 44 5.71 -0.54 -0.50
C TYR A 44 7.05 -0.74 0.21
N GLY A 45 8.07 0.01 -0.19
CA GLY A 45 9.40 -0.05 0.41
C GLY A 45 10.43 -0.70 -0.52
N THR A 46 11.58 -1.04 0.06
CA THR A 46 12.77 -1.49 -0.69
C THR A 46 13.14 -2.95 -0.45
N SER A 47 12.39 -3.67 0.41
CA SER A 47 12.67 -5.08 0.69
C SER A 47 12.02 -5.95 -0.38
N VAL A 48 12.83 -6.38 -1.34
CA VAL A 48 12.46 -7.30 -2.41
C VAL A 48 13.26 -8.60 -2.20
N PRO A 49 12.67 -9.80 -2.43
CA PRO A 49 13.41 -11.05 -2.35
C PRO A 49 14.71 -11.00 -3.17
N GLN A 50 15.76 -11.69 -2.69
CA GLN A 50 17.09 -11.64 -3.32
C GLN A 50 17.05 -12.04 -4.81
N ASP A 51 16.12 -12.92 -5.18
CA ASP A 51 15.97 -13.46 -6.53
C ASP A 51 15.04 -12.61 -7.42
N MET A 52 14.73 -11.39 -7.02
CA MET A 52 13.86 -10.45 -7.76
C MET A 52 14.55 -9.11 -8.03
N VAL A 53 14.11 -8.44 -9.10
CA VAL A 53 14.55 -7.10 -9.45
C VAL A 53 13.46 -6.09 -9.10
N ALA A 54 13.82 -5.06 -8.33
CA ALA A 54 12.91 -3.98 -7.96
C ALA A 54 12.85 -2.90 -9.06
N VAL A 55 11.66 -2.52 -9.49
CA VAL A 55 11.43 -1.37 -10.40
C VAL A 55 10.50 -0.37 -9.71
N ALA A 56 10.93 0.90 -9.65
CA ALA A 56 10.12 1.96 -9.08
C ALA A 56 8.93 2.29 -10.00
N LEU A 57 7.70 2.02 -9.54
CA LEU A 57 6.47 2.35 -10.27
C LEU A 57 6.04 3.81 -10.11
N THR A 58 6.41 4.44 -8.99
CA THR A 58 6.04 5.81 -8.65
C THR A 58 7.20 6.54 -7.97
N LYS A 59 7.03 7.85 -7.75
CA LYS A 59 7.92 8.61 -6.85
C LYS A 59 7.75 8.11 -5.42
N GLY A 60 8.73 8.40 -4.56
CA GLY A 60 8.69 8.04 -3.15
C GLY A 60 7.37 8.47 -2.49
N LEU A 61 6.76 7.53 -1.76
CA LEU A 61 5.51 7.77 -1.06
C LEU A 61 5.75 8.73 0.11
N ARG A 62 4.82 9.68 0.28
CA ARG A 62 4.82 10.60 1.41
C ARG A 62 3.73 10.22 2.39
N TRP A 63 4.13 9.69 3.53
CA TRP A 63 3.25 9.46 4.67
C TRP A 63 2.80 10.80 5.26
N VAL A 64 1.51 10.90 5.58
CA VAL A 64 0.92 12.07 6.24
C VAL A 64 0.10 11.61 7.42
N VAL A 65 0.15 12.37 8.51
CA VAL A 65 -0.75 12.18 9.65
C VAL A 65 -2.04 12.94 9.35
N ALA A 66 -3.17 12.24 9.40
CA ALA A 66 -4.49 12.80 9.15
C ALA A 66 -5.48 12.34 10.23
N GLY A 67 -6.47 13.18 10.52
CA GLY A 67 -7.55 12.87 11.45
C GLY A 67 -8.87 13.39 10.91
N SER A 68 -9.98 12.75 11.28
CA SER A 68 -11.31 13.22 10.87
C SER A 68 -11.59 14.61 11.45
N PRO A 69 -12.35 15.48 10.75
CA PRO A 69 -12.66 16.81 11.27
C PRO A 69 -13.30 16.79 12.66
N ALA A 70 -14.23 15.85 12.89
CA ALA A 70 -14.89 15.69 14.19
C ALA A 70 -13.90 15.37 15.32
N TYR A 71 -12.91 14.53 15.04
CA TYR A 71 -11.88 14.17 16.00
C TYR A 71 -10.98 15.35 16.34
N LEU A 72 -10.47 16.03 15.31
CA LEU A 72 -9.57 17.17 15.48
C LEU A 72 -10.27 18.37 16.13
N ASN A 73 -11.56 18.56 15.93
CA ASN A 73 -12.32 19.61 16.61
C ASN A 73 -12.49 19.31 18.12
N ARG A 74 -12.61 18.04 18.49
CA ARG A 74 -12.76 17.63 19.90
C ARG A 74 -11.43 17.61 20.65
N HIS A 75 -10.36 17.19 19.98
CA HIS A 75 -9.06 16.90 20.60
C HIS A 75 -7.97 17.92 20.25
N GLY A 76 -8.24 18.86 19.34
CA GLY A 76 -7.24 19.79 18.85
C GLY A 76 -6.25 19.15 17.88
N ARG A 77 -5.26 19.96 17.48
CA ARG A 77 -4.09 19.52 16.70
C ARG A 77 -2.87 19.62 17.61
N GLU A 78 -2.42 18.49 18.13
CA GLU A 78 -1.28 18.42 19.04
C GLU A 78 0.01 18.01 18.32
N ARG A 79 1.13 17.98 19.04
CA ARG A 79 2.42 17.58 18.48
C ARG A 79 2.51 16.05 18.38
N PRO A 80 3.41 15.50 17.54
CA PRO A 80 3.57 14.05 17.43
C PRO A 80 3.81 13.35 18.77
N GLU A 81 4.51 14.00 19.69
CA GLU A 81 4.79 13.46 21.03
C GLU A 81 3.52 13.25 21.88
N ASP A 82 2.46 13.99 21.60
CA ASP A 82 1.21 13.91 22.33
C ASP A 82 0.30 12.79 21.81
N LEU A 83 0.63 12.14 20.67
CA LEU A 83 -0.17 11.07 20.06
C LEU A 83 -0.44 9.90 21.01
N CYS A 84 0.45 9.61 21.96
CA CYS A 84 0.21 8.57 22.97
C CYS A 84 -1.01 8.84 23.86
N ARG A 85 -1.48 10.10 23.94
CA ARG A 85 -2.67 10.51 24.70
C ARG A 85 -3.97 10.39 23.89
N HIS A 86 -3.85 10.14 22.59
CA HIS A 86 -4.99 9.99 21.69
C HIS A 86 -5.46 8.53 21.67
N CYS A 87 -6.72 8.28 22.08
CA CYS A 87 -7.28 6.92 22.19
C CYS A 87 -7.53 6.20 20.84
N HIS A 88 -7.38 6.91 19.70
CA HIS A 88 -7.75 6.43 18.37
C HIS A 88 -6.65 6.70 17.33
N VAL A 89 -5.40 6.46 17.71
CA VAL A 89 -4.28 6.41 16.76
C VAL A 89 -4.21 5.01 16.19
N LEU A 90 -4.38 4.89 14.87
CA LEU A 90 -4.09 3.64 14.15
C LEU A 90 -2.56 3.59 13.92
N PRO A 91 -1.90 2.46 14.19
CA PRO A 91 -0.49 2.26 13.87
C PRO A 91 -0.24 2.28 12.35
#